data_AF-A0A932A2C6-F1
#
_entry.id   AF-A0A932A2C6-F1
#
_cell.length_a   1.000
_cell.length_b   1.000
_cell.length_c   1.000
_cell.angle_alpha   90.00
_cell.angle_beta   90.00
_cell.angle_gamma   90.00
#
_symmetry.space_group_name_H-M   'P 1'
#
loop_
_entity.id
_entity.type
_entity.pdbx_description
1 polymer ?
#
loop_
_entity_poly.entity_id
_entity_poly.type
_entity_poly.pdbx_seq_one_letter_code
_entity_poly.pdbx_strand_id
1 'polypeptide(L)'
;MKTQRKYNWKPDLPDQRDFSFSLKVAPPVRLPTHIDLREKCSEVEDQGHIGSCTGNALAGLIEYLELQEMNQSFEDVSRLFIYYNERILEN
;
A
#
# COMPACT_ATOMS: atom_id res chain seq x y z
N MET A 1 -3.17 -8.33 26.79
CA MET A 1 -2.16 -9.25 26.21
C MET A 1 -1.33 -8.45 25.22
N LYS A 2 0.00 -8.36 25.33
CA LYS A 2 0.82 -7.63 24.34
C LYS A 2 0.88 -8.48 23.06
N THR A 3 0.27 -8.02 21.98
CA THR A 3 0.36 -8.67 20.67
C THR A 3 1.80 -8.55 20.18
N GLN A 4 2.49 -9.68 20.01
CA GLN A 4 3.84 -9.70 19.45
C GLN A 4 3.74 -9.43 17.96
N ARG A 5 4.11 -8.22 17.52
CA ARG A 5 4.11 -7.84 16.11
C ARG A 5 5.46 -8.15 15.47
N LYS A 6 5.42 -8.68 14.25
CA LYS A 6 6.59 -8.92 13.39
C LYS A 6 6.48 -8.00 12.19
N TYR A 7 7.60 -7.43 11.75
CA TYR A 7 7.69 -6.61 10.54
C TYR A 7 8.86 -7.17 9.71
N ASN A 8 8.63 -7.47 8.44
CA ASN A 8 9.62 -8.11 7.55
C ASN A 8 9.91 -7.26 6.31
N TRP A 9 9.66 -5.95 6.37
CA TRP A 9 10.05 -5.08 5.27
C TRP A 9 11.56 -5.17 5.05
N LYS A 10 11.96 -5.38 3.80
CA LYS A 10 13.35 -5.38 3.34
C LYS A 10 13.51 -4.22 2.35
N PRO A 11 14.64 -3.50 2.35
CA PRO A 11 14.92 -2.50 1.32
C PRO A 11 15.06 -3.16 -0.06
N ASP A 12 14.42 -2.57 -1.07
CA ASP A 12 14.58 -2.99 -2.47
C ASP A 12 16.01 -2.70 -2.97
N LEU A 13 16.49 -3.55 -3.89
CA LEU A 13 17.75 -3.33 -4.58
C LEU A 13 17.55 -2.28 -5.70
N PRO A 14 18.52 -1.37 -5.93
CA PRO A 14 18.39 -0.40 -7.00
C PRO A 14 18.24 -1.06 -8.38
N ASP A 15 17.20 -0.68 -9.13
CA ASP A 15 17.01 -1.10 -10.52
C ASP A 15 16.96 0.13 -11.43
N GLN A 16 17.84 0.17 -12.43
CA GLN A 16 17.88 1.24 -13.44
C GLN A 16 16.62 1.33 -14.32
N ARG A 17 15.75 0.31 -14.27
CA ARG A 17 14.46 0.26 -14.96
C ARG A 17 13.33 0.94 -14.16
N ASP A 18 13.57 1.32 -12.90
CA ASP A 18 12.56 1.95 -12.06
C ASP A 18 12.08 3.27 -12.66
N PHE A 19 10.75 3.41 -12.77
CA PHE A 19 10.15 4.63 -13.28
C PHE A 19 10.25 5.76 -12.26
N SER A 20 10.86 6.88 -12.66
CA SER A 20 10.85 8.10 -11.85
C SER A 20 9.47 8.74 -11.87
N PHE A 21 8.83 8.86 -10.71
CA PHE A 21 7.59 9.63 -10.58
C PHE A 21 7.86 11.11 -10.88
N SER A 22 7.10 11.66 -11.83
CA SER A 22 7.12 13.09 -12.18
C SER A 22 5.73 13.66 -12.09
N LEU A 23 5.62 14.88 -11.56
CA LEU A 23 4.37 15.60 -11.48
C LEU A 23 3.90 15.96 -12.89
N LYS A 24 2.64 15.66 -13.22
CA LYS A 24 2.00 16.06 -14.49
C LYS A 24 1.57 17.54 -14.51
N VAL A 25 2.06 18.35 -13.57
CA VAL A 25 1.70 19.77 -13.43
C VAL A 25 2.95 20.64 -13.58
N ALA A 26 2.83 21.70 -14.37
CA ALA A 26 3.92 22.66 -14.57
C ALA A 26 4.14 23.50 -13.30
N PRO A 27 5.39 23.75 -12.90
CA PRO A 27 5.70 24.63 -11.77
C PRO A 27 5.31 26.10 -12.06
N PRO A 28 5.02 26.90 -11.01
CA PRO A 28 5.09 26.54 -9.59
C PRO A 28 3.85 25.79 -9.09
N VAL A 29 4.06 24.67 -8.41
CA VAL A 29 2.98 23.92 -7.76
C VAL A 29 2.75 24.51 -6.36
N ARG A 30 1.51 24.93 -6.07
CA ARG A 30 1.10 25.34 -4.72
C ARG A 30 0.43 24.17 -4.02
N LEU A 31 1.09 23.59 -3.04
CA LEU A 31 0.52 22.52 -2.22
C LEU A 31 -0.42 23.11 -1.16
N PRO A 32 -1.52 22.42 -0.82
CA PRO A 32 -2.33 22.80 0.33
C PRO A 32 -1.51 22.63 1.62
N THR A 33 -1.84 23.41 2.65
CA THR A 33 -1.20 23.29 3.97
C THR A 33 -1.59 22.01 4.71
N HIS A 34 -2.67 21.37 4.29
CA HIS A 34 -3.20 20.14 4.87
C HIS A 34 -3.97 19.35 3.80
N ILE A 35 -3.84 18.02 3.83
CA ILE A 35 -4.64 17.10 3.02
C ILE A 35 -4.99 15.89 3.87
N ASP A 36 -6.23 15.44 3.77
CA ASP A 36 -6.72 14.21 4.39
C ASP A 36 -7.38 13.34 3.32
N LEU A 37 -6.91 12.11 3.19
CA LEU A 37 -7.41 11.14 2.23
C LEU A 37 -8.13 9.97 2.92
N ARG A 38 -8.28 9.99 4.25
CA ARG A 38 -8.82 8.85 5.02
C ARG A 38 -10.23 8.45 4.62
N GLU A 39 -11.08 9.41 4.25
CA GLU A 39 -12.45 9.15 3.77
C GLU A 39 -12.50 8.32 2.48
N LYS A 40 -11.34 8.15 1.82
CA LYS A 40 -11.16 7.41 0.57
C LYS A 40 -10.44 6.08 0.78
N CYS A 41 -9.99 5.80 1.99
CA CYS A 41 -9.31 4.57 2.34
C CYS A 41 -10.31 3.53 2.86
N SER A 42 -9.97 2.26 2.69
CA SER A 42 -10.61 1.16 3.41
C SER A 42 -10.29 1.20 4.91
N GLU A 43 -10.96 0.35 5.67
CA GLU A 43 -10.70 0.19 7.10
C GLU A 43 -9.28 -0.30 7.37
N VAL A 44 -8.74 0.05 8.55
CA VAL A 44 -7.37 -0.32 8.92
C VAL A 44 -7.29 -1.80 9.27
N GLU A 45 -6.42 -2.51 8.57
CA GLU A 45 -6.23 -3.95 8.73
C GLU A 45 -5.27 -4.36 9.87
N ASP A 46 -5.52 -5.53 10.49
CA ASP A 46 -4.61 -6.14 11.46
C ASP A 46 -3.77 -7.27 10.82
N GLN A 47 -2.50 -6.97 10.55
CA GLN A 47 -1.54 -7.95 10.04
C GLN A 47 -1.19 -9.09 11.02
N GLY A 48 -1.54 -8.96 12.30
CA GLY A 48 -1.17 -9.92 13.35
C GLY A 48 0.35 -10.06 13.52
N HIS A 49 0.82 -11.31 13.63
CA HIS A 49 2.19 -11.64 14.05
C HIS A 49 3.08 -12.19 12.91
N ILE A 50 2.63 -12.14 11.65
CA ILE A 50 3.27 -12.87 10.54
C ILE A 50 4.28 -12.04 9.73
N GLY A 51 4.29 -10.72 9.89
CA GLY A 51 5.19 -9.81 9.18
C GLY A 51 4.83 -9.56 7.72
N SER A 52 3.53 -9.46 7.43
CA SER A 52 2.97 -9.19 6.09
C SER A 52 2.73 -7.70 5.80
N CYS A 53 3.54 -6.79 6.39
CA CYS A 53 3.29 -5.35 6.32
C CYS A 53 3.24 -4.80 4.88
N THR A 54 4.08 -5.31 3.98
CA THR A 54 4.09 -4.98 2.55
C THR A 54 2.81 -5.44 1.86
N GLY A 55 2.39 -6.69 2.09
CA GLY A 55 1.12 -7.22 1.61
C GLY A 55 -0.11 -6.45 2.12
N ASN A 56 -0.09 -5.94 3.36
CA ASN A 56 -1.16 -5.08 3.89
C ASN A 56 -1.14 -3.69 3.23
N ALA A 57 0.03 -3.08 3.06
CA ALA A 57 0.16 -1.78 2.42
C ALA A 57 -0.31 -1.81 0.94
N LEU A 58 0.04 -2.88 0.20
CA LEU A 58 -0.37 -3.06 -1.19
C LEU A 58 -1.87 -3.34 -1.31
N ALA A 59 -2.45 -4.16 -0.44
CA ALA A 59 -3.89 -4.38 -0.41
C ALA A 59 -4.65 -3.05 -0.22
N GLY A 60 -4.28 -2.27 0.81
CA GLY A 60 -4.92 -0.97 1.06
C GLY A 60 -4.73 0.05 -0.07
N LEU A 61 -3.62 0.00 -0.83
CA LEU A 61 -3.44 0.85 -2.02
C LEU A 61 -4.38 0.44 -3.16
N ILE A 62 -4.52 -0.87 -3.42
CA ILE A 62 -5.43 -1.37 -4.46
C ILE A 62 -6.87 -0.99 -4.12
N GLU A 63 -7.29 -1.25 -2.87
CA GLU A 63 -8.62 -0.88 -2.37
C GLU A 63 -8.88 0.63 -2.48
N TYR A 64 -7.89 1.47 -2.13
CA TYR A 64 -8.00 2.91 -2.30
C TYR A 64 -8.26 3.30 -3.76
N LEU A 65 -7.53 2.71 -4.72
CA LEU A 65 -7.70 3.01 -6.14
C LEU A 65 -9.07 2.56 -6.65
N GLU A 66 -9.53 1.37 -6.26
CA GLU A 66 -10.85 0.85 -6.64
C GLU A 66 -11.98 1.72 -6.10
N LEU A 67 -11.89 2.15 -4.83
CA LEU A 67 -12.84 3.07 -4.20
C LEU A 67 -12.86 4.44 -4.90
N GLN A 68 -11.74 4.90 -5.46
CA GLN A 68 -11.67 6.17 -6.20
C GLN A 68 -12.21 6.08 -7.63
N GLU A 69 -11.99 4.97 -8.34
CA GLU A 69 -12.30 4.87 -9.76
C GLU A 69 -13.70 4.30 -10.06
N MET A 70 -14.17 3.31 -9.29
CA MET A 70 -15.23 2.42 -9.80
C MET A 70 -16.63 2.69 -9.26
N ASN A 71 -16.81 3.48 -8.19
CA ASN A 71 -18.10 3.65 -7.51
C ASN A 71 -18.80 2.29 -7.21
N GLN A 72 -18.01 1.20 -7.19
CA GLN A 72 -18.41 -0.18 -7.04
C GLN A 72 -18.20 -0.60 -5.58
N SER A 73 -18.94 -1.64 -5.20
CA SER A 73 -18.84 -2.28 -3.89
C SER A 73 -17.44 -2.84 -3.67
N PHE A 74 -16.82 -2.38 -2.58
CA PHE A 74 -15.54 -2.83 -2.01
C PHE A 74 -15.35 -4.35 -2.08
N GLU A 75 -14.26 -4.81 -2.70
CA GLU A 75 -13.76 -6.18 -2.58
C GLU A 75 -12.53 -6.18 -1.64
N ASP A 76 -12.59 -6.92 -0.53
CA ASP A 76 -11.48 -7.08 0.43
C ASP A 76 -10.31 -7.80 -0.24
N VAL A 77 -9.21 -7.08 -0.49
CA VAL A 77 -8.07 -7.59 -1.24
C VAL A 77 -7.29 -8.58 -0.37
N SER A 78 -7.03 -9.78 -0.91
CA SER A 78 -6.33 -10.83 -0.18
C SER A 78 -4.86 -10.47 0.13
N ARG A 79 -4.63 -9.92 1.32
CA ARG A 79 -3.31 -9.62 1.88
C ARG A 79 -2.38 -10.82 1.92
N LEU A 80 -2.93 -12.01 2.18
CA LEU A 80 -2.16 -13.25 2.22
C LEU A 80 -1.78 -13.76 0.82
N PHE A 81 -2.59 -13.47 -0.20
CA PHE A 81 -2.21 -13.75 -1.58
C PHE A 81 -0.99 -12.91 -1.98
N ILE A 82 -1.01 -11.61 -1.68
CA ILE A 82 0.14 -10.73 -1.95
C ILE A 82 1.37 -11.22 -1.19
N TYR A 83 1.26 -11.41 0.13
CA TYR A 83 2.38 -11.84 0.97
C TYR A 83 2.93 -13.24 0.62
N TYR A 84 2.10 -14.14 0.11
CA TYR A 84 2.55 -15.42 -0.40
C TYR A 84 3.46 -15.24 -1.62
N ASN A 85 3.04 -14.43 -2.60
CA ASN A 85 3.79 -14.20 -3.82
C ASN A 85 5.06 -13.38 -3.58
N GLU A 86 5.04 -12.38 -2.70
CA GLU A 86 6.24 -11.62 -2.28
C GLU A 86 7.35 -12.58 -1.78
N ARG A 87 7.00 -13.55 -0.94
CA ARG A 87 7.95 -14.55 -0.43
C ARG A 87 8.42 -15.54 -1.50
N ILE A 88 7.75 -15.67 -2.64
CA ILE A 88 8.28 -16.47 -3.75
C ILE A 88 9.39 -15.70 -4.47
N LEU A 89 9.26 -14.37 -4.56
CA LEU A 89 10.21 -13.51 -5.29
C LEU A 89 11.43 -13.11 -4.45
N GLU A 90 11.23 -12.82 -3.17
CA GLU A 90 12.21 -12.14 -2.29
C GLU A 90 12.78 -13.02 -1.15
N ASN A 91 12.63 -14.34 -1.23
CA ASN A 91 13.14 -15.30 -0.22
C ASN A 91 14.61 -15.67 -0.42
#